data_AF-A0A366DPA1-F1
#
_entry.id   AF-A0A366DPA1-F1
#
_cell.length_a   1.000
_cell.length_b   1.000
_cell.length_c   1.000
_cell.angle_alpha   90.00
_cell.angle_beta   90.00
_cell.angle_gamma   90.00
#
_symmetry.space_group_name_H-M   'P 1'
#
loop_
_entity.id
_entity.type
_entity.pdbx_description
1 polymer ?
#
loop_
_entity_poly.entity_id
_entity_poly.type
_entity_poly.pdbx_seq_one_letter_code
_entity_poly.pdbx_strand_id
1 'polypeptide(L)'
;MKKNNHNIVDNIQSLLDSDITAYKIQQSTGINRSTIGRLKKGEIEIVKLSLENALKLNQFWEEMKMEIVNNEVIETFDVNTDNIVADGEHEYVLNKITFGDGTVKYEANLEVDGLGDVYEAKQFDTEEEARNYIKEEV
;
A
#
# COMPACT_ATOMS: atom_id res chain seq x y z
N MET A 1 -10.58 -4.99 -17.24
CA MET A 1 -10.16 -4.40 -15.94
C MET A 1 -10.16 -2.89 -16.11
N LYS A 2 -10.95 -2.16 -15.32
CA LYS A 2 -10.91 -0.68 -15.34
C LYS A 2 -9.64 -0.28 -14.58
N LYS A 3 -8.70 0.41 -15.23
CA LYS A 3 -7.71 1.21 -14.50
C LYS A 3 -8.51 2.18 -13.62
N ASN A 4 -8.34 2.10 -12.31
CA ASN A 4 -8.76 3.19 -11.43
C ASN A 4 -7.84 4.37 -11.72
N ASN A 5 -8.09 5.07 -12.83
CA ASN A 5 -7.51 6.37 -13.12
C ASN A 5 -8.18 7.34 -12.15
N HIS A 6 -7.71 7.39 -10.90
CA HIS A 6 -8.03 8.53 -10.06
C HIS A 6 -7.53 9.77 -10.79
N ASN A 7 -8.44 10.70 -11.06
CA ASN A 7 -8.05 11.97 -11.64
C ASN A 7 -7.14 12.67 -10.63
N ILE A 8 -6.20 13.50 -11.10
CA ILE A 8 -5.37 14.38 -10.27
C ILE A 8 -6.21 15.07 -9.18
N VAL A 9 -7.44 15.47 -9.50
CA VAL A 9 -8.37 16.06 -8.54
C VAL A 9 -8.76 15.11 -7.41
N ASP A 10 -9.07 13.85 -7.73
CA ASP A 10 -9.47 12.83 -6.74
C ASP A 10 -8.32 12.46 -5.80
N ASN A 11 -7.11 12.39 -6.35
CA ASN A 11 -5.88 12.15 -5.58
C ASN A 11 -5.60 13.31 -4.62
N ILE A 12 -5.71 14.55 -5.11
CA ILE A 12 -5.54 15.73 -4.25
C ILE A 12 -6.64 15.76 -3.19
N GLN A 13 -7.89 15.43 -3.53
CA GLN A 13 -8.98 15.38 -2.56
C GLN A 13 -8.71 14.34 -1.47
N SER A 14 -8.28 13.13 -1.86
CA SER A 14 -7.91 12.06 -0.93
C SER A 14 -6.77 12.47 0.01
N LEU A 15 -5.74 13.14 -0.53
CA LEU A 15 -4.68 13.75 0.27
C LEU A 15 -5.21 14.78 1.28
N LEU A 16 -6.14 15.64 0.87
CA LEU A 16 -6.72 16.67 1.72
C LEU A 16 -7.67 16.09 2.78
N ASP A 17 -8.31 14.95 2.51
CA ASP A 17 -9.19 14.28 3.47
C ASP A 17 -8.44 13.36 4.44
N SER A 18 -7.19 13.01 4.11
CA SER A 18 -6.32 12.19 4.96
C SER A 18 -5.90 12.89 6.27
N ASP A 19 -5.40 12.07 7.20
CA ASP A 19 -4.78 12.51 8.46
C ASP A 19 -3.41 13.19 8.26
N ILE A 20 -2.93 13.29 7.02
CA ILE A 20 -1.67 13.97 6.73
C ILE A 20 -1.81 15.45 7.06
N THR A 21 -0.93 15.90 7.96
CA THR A 21 -0.96 17.28 8.42
C THR A 21 -0.49 18.24 7.32
N ALA A 22 -1.06 19.45 7.28
CA ALA A 22 -0.61 20.49 6.36
C ALA A 22 0.90 20.82 6.50
N TYR A 23 1.49 20.55 7.66
CA TYR A 23 2.93 20.68 7.86
C TYR A 23 3.71 19.63 7.07
N LYS A 24 3.32 18.36 7.14
CA LYS A 24 3.96 17.28 6.38
C LYS A 24 3.81 17.50 4.88
N ILE A 25 2.62 17.89 4.42
CA ILE A 25 2.37 18.23 3.01
C ILE A 25 3.30 19.37 2.57
N GLN A 26 3.47 20.42 3.37
CA GLN A 26 4.42 21.49 3.05
C GLN A 26 5.86 20.98 2.93
N GLN A 27 6.32 20.14 3.87
CA GLN A 27 7.70 19.63 3.84
C GLN A 27 7.98 18.81 2.58
N SER A 28 7.01 18.01 2.13
CA SER A 28 7.17 17.15 0.96
C SER A 28 6.95 17.90 -0.37
N THR A 29 6.01 18.85 -0.42
CA THR A 29 5.60 19.49 -1.68
C THR A 29 6.16 20.90 -1.87
N GLY A 30 6.64 21.54 -0.81
CA GLY A 30 7.05 22.95 -0.82
C GLY A 30 5.88 23.95 -0.90
N ILE A 31 4.63 23.49 -0.94
CA ILE A 31 3.46 24.37 -0.97
C ILE A 31 3.22 24.96 0.42
N ASN A 32 2.93 26.26 0.49
CA ASN A 32 2.75 26.96 1.76
C ASN A 32 1.62 26.32 2.60
N ARG A 33 1.87 26.11 3.90
CA ARG A 33 0.89 25.56 4.86
C ARG A 33 -0.43 26.31 4.87
N SER A 34 -0.43 27.63 4.64
CA SER A 34 -1.66 28.43 4.56
C SER A 34 -2.50 28.03 3.34
N THR A 35 -1.90 27.85 2.16
CA THR A 35 -2.57 27.35 0.95
C THR A 35 -3.15 25.97 1.18
N ILE A 36 -2.37 25.05 1.77
CA ILE A 36 -2.84 23.70 2.09
C ILE A 36 -4.00 23.75 3.10
N GLY A 37 -3.89 24.58 4.14
CA GLY A 37 -4.96 24.75 5.12
C GLY A 37 -6.25 25.29 4.51
N ARG A 38 -6.16 26.24 3.58
CA ARG A 38 -7.31 26.77 2.83
C ARG A 38 -7.94 25.71 1.93
N LEU A 39 -7.13 24.87 1.28
CA LEU A 39 -7.60 23.72 0.51
C LEU A 39 -8.35 22.72 1.39
N LYS A 40 -7.78 22.29 2.54
CA LYS A 40 -8.44 21.36 3.48
C LYS A 40 -9.78 21.91 4.00
N LYS A 41 -9.92 23.24 4.10
CA LYS A 41 -11.16 23.91 4.53
C LYS A 41 -12.15 24.19 3.39
N GLY A 42 -11.80 23.89 2.13
CA GLY A 42 -12.62 24.23 0.96
C GLY A 42 -12.66 25.72 0.61
N GLU A 43 -11.79 26.55 1.20
CA GLU A 43 -11.69 27.99 0.89
C GLU A 43 -10.99 28.27 -0.46
N ILE A 44 -10.31 27.26 -1.01
CA ILE A 44 -9.77 27.23 -2.37
C ILE A 44 -10.28 25.94 -3.01
N GLU A 45 -10.82 26.03 -4.21
CA GLU A 45 -11.16 24.85 -5.01
C GLU A 45 -9.90 24.25 -5.64
N ILE A 46 -9.76 22.92 -5.62
CA ILE A 46 -8.63 22.19 -6.22
C ILE A 46 -8.40 22.61 -7.68
N VAL A 47 -9.48 22.80 -8.44
CA VAL A 47 -9.44 23.19 -9.86
C VAL A 47 -8.86 24.58 -10.12
N LYS A 48 -8.73 25.42 -9.09
CA LYS A 48 -8.12 26.76 -9.17
C LYS A 48 -6.63 26.76 -8.86
N LEU A 49 -6.04 25.60 -8.53
CA LEU A 49 -4.59 25.49 -8.33
C LEU A 49 -3.83 25.69 -9.63
N SER A 50 -2.61 26.21 -9.52
CA SER A 50 -1.67 26.12 -10.63
C SER A 50 -1.41 24.65 -10.95
N LEU A 51 -1.17 24.35 -12.23
CA LEU A 51 -0.82 22.99 -12.67
C LEU A 51 0.37 22.43 -11.87
N GLU A 52 1.38 23.26 -11.61
CA GLU A 52 2.55 22.87 -10.82
C GLU A 52 2.16 22.41 -9.40
N ASN A 53 1.32 23.17 -8.70
CA ASN A 53 0.90 22.79 -7.34
C ASN A 53 0.01 21.54 -7.35
N ALA A 54 -0.87 21.41 -8.35
CA ALA A 54 -1.69 20.22 -8.51
C ALA A 54 -0.82 18.97 -8.74
N LEU A 55 0.19 19.05 -9.60
CA LEU A 55 1.12 17.95 -9.87
C LEU A 55 1.94 17.57 -8.63
N LYS A 56 2.43 18.54 -7.86
CA LYS A 56 3.18 18.27 -6.61
C LYS A 56 2.32 17.55 -5.57
N LEU A 57 1.08 18.00 -5.37
CA LEU A 57 0.15 17.34 -4.45
C LEU A 57 -0.22 15.94 -4.93
N ASN A 58 -0.48 15.78 -6.22
CA ASN A 58 -0.78 14.47 -6.82
C ASN A 58 0.39 13.50 -6.67
N GLN A 59 1.60 13.93 -7.02
CA GLN A 59 2.80 13.09 -6.88
C GLN A 59 3.01 12.66 -5.44
N PHE A 60 2.86 13.58 -4.48
CA PHE A 60 3.00 13.24 -3.07
C PHE A 60 1.96 12.20 -2.61
N TRP A 61 0.71 12.30 -3.06
CA TRP A 61 -0.30 11.28 -2.79
C TRP A 61 0.04 9.92 -3.42
N GLU A 62 0.48 9.93 -4.67
CA GLU A 62 0.88 8.71 -5.41
C GLU A 62 2.06 7.99 -4.77
N GLU A 63 3.01 8.74 -4.20
CA GLU A 63 4.13 8.16 -3.45
C GLU A 63 3.66 7.55 -2.14
N MET A 64 2.78 8.25 -1.40
CA MET A 64 2.29 7.79 -0.11
C MET A 64 1.35 6.60 -0.19
N LYS A 65 0.45 6.55 -1.18
CA LYS A 65 -0.48 5.41 -1.31
C LYS A 65 0.23 4.07 -1.56
N MET A 66 1.46 4.11 -2.07
CA MET A 66 2.25 2.92 -2.36
C MET A 66 3.13 2.52 -1.17
N GLU A 67 3.21 3.35 -0.13
CA GLU A 67 4.01 3.06 1.07
C GLU A 67 3.32 1.99 1.90
N ILE A 68 4.05 0.93 2.26
CA ILE A 68 3.60 -0.05 3.25
C ILE A 68 3.68 0.62 4.63
N VAL A 69 2.54 0.83 5.27
CA VAL A 69 2.47 1.44 6.61
C VAL A 69 2.30 0.41 7.72
N ASN A 70 1.86 -0.80 7.37
CA ASN A 70 1.82 -1.93 8.29
C ASN A 70 2.01 -3.25 7.53
N ASN A 71 2.76 -4.17 8.11
CA ASN A 71 2.89 -5.54 7.67
C ASN A 71 2.73 -6.45 8.90
N GLU A 72 1.66 -7.24 8.92
CA GLU A 72 1.30 -8.10 10.04
C GLU A 72 1.30 -9.56 9.59
N VAL A 73 2.10 -10.40 10.23
CA VAL A 73 2.04 -11.86 10.07
C VAL A 73 0.72 -12.33 10.69
N ILE A 74 -0.13 -12.95 9.87
CA ILE A 74 -1.41 -13.52 10.30
C ILE A 74 -1.21 -14.96 10.78
N GLU A 75 -0.54 -15.77 9.97
CA GLU A 75 -0.42 -17.21 10.17
C GLU A 75 0.75 -17.78 9.37
N THR A 76 1.36 -18.83 9.89
CA THR A 76 2.40 -19.62 9.21
C THR A 76 1.88 -21.03 8.94
N PHE A 77 2.27 -21.60 7.81
CA PHE A 77 1.84 -22.92 7.35
C PHE A 77 3.05 -23.74 6.96
N ASP A 78 3.28 -24.84 7.66
CA ASP A 78 4.34 -25.79 7.30
C ASP A 78 4.05 -26.41 5.93
N VAL A 79 5.03 -26.39 5.03
CA VAL A 79 4.91 -27.02 3.71
C VAL A 79 5.43 -28.45 3.79
N ASN A 80 4.65 -29.43 3.34
CA ASN A 80 5.16 -30.79 3.23
C ASN A 80 6.18 -30.88 2.09
N THR A 81 7.44 -31.10 2.46
CA THR A 81 8.61 -31.07 1.57
C THR A 81 8.66 -32.23 0.55
N ASP A 82 7.71 -33.16 0.58
CA ASP A 82 7.59 -34.23 -0.43
C ASP A 82 7.47 -33.70 -1.88
N ASN A 83 7.05 -32.44 -2.07
CA ASN A 83 6.87 -31.79 -3.38
C ASN A 83 7.92 -30.73 -3.75
N ILE A 84 8.87 -30.39 -2.87
CA ILE A 84 9.86 -29.32 -3.12
C ILE A 84 11.25 -29.93 -3.29
N VAL A 85 11.91 -29.62 -4.42
CA VAL A 85 13.20 -30.21 -4.85
C VAL A 85 14.42 -29.66 -4.08
N ALA A 86 14.20 -28.85 -3.03
CA ALA A 86 15.23 -28.10 -2.32
C ALA A 86 15.39 -28.59 -0.87
N ASP A 87 16.65 -28.74 -0.45
CA ASP A 87 17.07 -29.13 0.90
C ASP A 87 16.77 -27.96 1.85
N GLY A 88 15.78 -28.09 2.74
CA GLY A 88 15.39 -27.05 3.72
C GLY A 88 13.95 -27.16 4.23
N GLU A 89 13.66 -26.65 5.43
CA GLU A 89 12.30 -26.51 5.94
C GLU A 89 11.66 -25.27 5.28
N HIS A 90 10.50 -25.46 4.66
CA HIS A 90 9.78 -24.39 3.96
C HIS A 90 8.45 -24.12 4.67
N GLU A 91 8.11 -22.84 4.80
CA GLU A 91 6.82 -22.41 5.33
C GLU A 91 6.19 -21.35 4.44
N TYR A 92 4.86 -21.39 4.32
CA TYR A 92 4.11 -20.24 3.83
C TYR A 92 3.79 -19.31 4.98
N VAL A 93 4.14 -18.04 4.85
CA VAL A 93 3.77 -16.97 5.78
C VAL A 93 2.69 -16.12 5.13
N LEU A 94 1.50 -16.08 5.74
CA LEU A 94 0.42 -15.19 5.33
C LEU A 94 0.56 -13.85 6.03
N ASN A 95 0.77 -12.81 5.26
CA ASN A 95 0.91 -11.43 5.72
C ASN A 95 -0.28 -10.58 5.32
N LYS A 96 -0.68 -9.65 6.20
CA LYS A 96 -1.61 -8.56 5.91
C LYS A 96 -0.83 -7.27 5.71
N ILE A 97 -0.85 -6.76 4.48
CA ILE A 97 -0.18 -5.53 4.09
C ILE A 97 -1.19 -4.39 4.07
N THR A 98 -0.94 -3.35 4.86
CA THR A 98 -1.71 -2.10 4.81
C THR A 98 -0.89 -1.02 4.14
N PHE A 99 -1.45 -0.39 3.13
CA PHE A 99 -0.85 0.71 2.38
C PHE A 99 -1.26 2.06 2.93
N GLY A 100 -0.52 3.11 2.59
CA GLY A 100 -0.74 4.47 3.09
C GLY A 100 -2.09 5.09 2.71
N ASP A 101 -2.76 4.59 1.68
CA ASP A 101 -4.14 4.99 1.33
C ASP A 101 -5.22 4.20 2.09
N GLY A 102 -4.82 3.30 3.00
CA GLY A 102 -5.71 2.41 3.73
C GLY A 102 -6.10 1.15 2.97
N THR A 103 -5.63 0.96 1.74
CA THR A 103 -5.79 -0.30 1.01
C THR A 103 -5.14 -1.43 1.79
N VAL A 104 -5.82 -2.57 1.86
CA VAL A 104 -5.29 -3.80 2.46
C VAL A 104 -5.10 -4.83 1.36
N LYS A 105 -3.96 -5.52 1.36
CA LYS A 105 -3.67 -6.71 0.57
C LYS A 105 -3.19 -7.84 1.46
N TYR A 106 -3.27 -9.04 0.95
CA TYR A 106 -2.78 -10.24 1.63
C TYR A 106 -1.66 -10.85 0.78
N GLU A 107 -0.57 -11.23 1.42
CA GLU A 107 0.60 -11.78 0.73
C GLU A 107 0.92 -13.15 1.28
N ALA A 108 1.02 -14.14 0.41
CA ALA A 108 1.53 -15.47 0.72
C ALA A 108 3.01 -15.51 0.34
N ASN A 109 3.88 -15.64 1.34
CA ASN A 109 5.32 -15.69 1.17
C ASN A 109 5.82 -17.10 1.44
N LEU A 110 6.47 -17.74 0.47
CA LEU A 110 7.19 -18.98 0.69
C LEU A 110 8.57 -18.63 1.25
N GLU A 111 8.82 -18.96 2.50
CA GLU A 111 10.07 -18.68 3.20
C GLU A 111 10.88 -19.97 3.39
N VAL A 112 12.21 -19.82 3.35
CA VAL A 112 13.16 -20.91 3.61
C VAL A 112 13.78 -20.73 4.99
N ASP A 113 13.80 -21.80 5.78
CA ASP A 113 14.44 -21.89 7.10
C ASP A 113 13.91 -20.92 8.17
N GLY A 114 12.73 -20.31 7.96
CA GLY A 114 12.11 -19.36 8.91
C GLY A 114 12.96 -18.12 9.20
N LEU A 115 13.95 -17.83 8.35
CA LEU A 115 14.88 -16.70 8.51
C LEU A 115 14.35 -15.40 7.88
N GLY A 116 13.15 -15.42 7.27
CA GLY A 116 12.58 -14.28 6.56
C GLY A 116 13.05 -14.14 5.11
N ASP A 117 13.81 -15.11 4.59
CA ASP A 117 14.23 -15.14 3.19
C ASP A 117 13.07 -15.62 2.31
N VAL A 118 12.42 -14.69 1.62
CA VAL A 118 11.26 -14.96 0.77
C VAL A 118 11.71 -15.48 -0.60
N TYR A 119 11.37 -16.73 -0.91
CA TYR A 119 11.62 -17.37 -2.19
C TYR A 119 10.58 -16.99 -3.24
N GLU A 120 9.31 -16.96 -2.84
CA GLU A 120 8.18 -16.56 -3.68
C GLU A 120 7.21 -15.72 -2.87
N ALA A 121 6.70 -14.64 -3.47
CA ALA A 121 5.68 -13.78 -2.88
C ALA A 121 4.51 -13.63 -3.85
N LYS A 122 3.29 -13.86 -3.37
CA LYS A 122 2.07 -13.71 -4.17
C LYS A 122 1.03 -12.87 -3.43
N GLN A 123 0.53 -11.84 -4.10
CA GLN A 123 -0.39 -10.87 -3.53
C GLN A 123 -1.85 -11.12 -3.96
N PHE A 124 -2.76 -10.87 -3.03
CA PHE A 124 -4.20 -11.11 -3.14
C PHE A 124 -5.00 -9.93 -2.60
N ASP A 125 -6.23 -9.78 -3.11
CA ASP A 125 -7.15 -8.72 -2.70
C ASP A 125 -7.86 -9.08 -1.38
N THR A 126 -8.00 -10.37 -1.08
CA THR A 126 -8.71 -10.87 0.10
C THR A 126 -7.91 -11.94 0.85
N GLU A 127 -8.16 -12.05 2.16
CA GLU A 127 -7.55 -13.08 3.00
C GLU A 127 -7.95 -14.49 2.55
N GLU A 128 -9.21 -14.66 2.13
CA GLU A 128 -9.75 -15.94 1.67
C GLU A 128 -9.02 -16.46 0.42
N GLU A 129 -8.77 -15.59 -0.56
CA GLU A 129 -8.01 -15.96 -1.77
C GLU A 129 -6.58 -16.38 -1.43
N ALA A 130 -5.89 -15.63 -0.56
CA ALA A 130 -4.54 -15.97 -0.12
C ALA A 130 -4.50 -17.30 0.62
N ARG A 131 -5.47 -17.55 1.51
CA ARG A 131 -5.61 -18.81 2.25
C ARG A 131 -5.91 -20.00 1.34
N ASN A 132 -6.78 -19.81 0.34
CA ASN A 132 -7.09 -20.88 -0.61
C ASN A 132 -5.88 -21.22 -1.47
N TYR A 133 -5.10 -20.22 -1.88
CA TYR A 133 -3.82 -20.46 -2.56
C TYR A 133 -2.86 -21.27 -1.69
N ILE A 134 -2.59 -20.85 -0.45
CA ILE A 134 -1.67 -21.57 0.43
C ILE A 134 -2.14 -23.01 0.66
N LYS A 135 -3.45 -23.24 0.86
CA LYS A 135 -4.04 -24.58 1.01
C LYS A 135 -3.85 -25.50 -0.20
N GLU A 136 -3.71 -24.95 -1.40
CA GLU A 136 -3.44 -25.73 -2.61
C GLU A 136 -1.95 -26.14 -2.72
N GLU A 137 -1.07 -25.43 -2.00
CA GLU A 137 0.38 -25.63 -2.05
C GLU A 137 0.93 -26.45 -0.85
N VAL A 138 0.21 -26.50 0.28
CA VAL A 138 0.58 -27.26 1.51
C VAL A 138 0.00 -28.67 1.60
#